data_AF-A0A6V7RK45-F1
#
_entry.id   AF-A0A6V7RK45-F1
#
_cell.length_a   1.000
_cell.length_b   1.000
_cell.length_c   1.000
_cell.angle_alpha   90.00
_cell.angle_beta   90.00
_cell.angle_gamma   90.00
#
_symmetry.space_group_name_H-M   'P 1'
#
loop_
_entity.id
_entity.type
_entity.pdbx_description
1 polymer ?
#
loop_
_entity_poly.entity_id
_entity_poly.type
_entity_poly.pdbx_seq_one_letter_code
_entity_poly.pdbx_strand_id
1 'polypeptide(L)'
;MKIDIIGSTFSSRLTEFRNFPYDVNIFVSGQSFLSLLSKSYPVSMKDINTSDIVEISTAHRDLNKANLAKLQESRSEVLMIDLLSELNPLVKYNGSYFNRESFELIDEKIEYEDLRKIDQFKALKKHLDKIIELTSFYEQIILLNVTPGNEHDDFIKGMYELLYNSIGNKLVISADNTNIKDIFNAPIEAYDSIVQQLRKFNSDNYENQLLFDEKLEDDILSVYMNYIEPRHYVYELYKDGHPYKKSHKTDSRYCQFKLDEGGKYRIRVTPDTESVKPRFSQTYEYQPGNISKNGHIAEYAEMPGKTGEWMLLLILAHMNIKGIVGNPYKYPEGFKDLNVYQEEEMTAPYIKREELIELSLSLLEDMPKKELTDFVNQNQQVITQASSGIQNYINFLQQ
;
A
#
# COMPACT_ATOMS: atom_id res chain seq x y z
N MET A 1 -19.71 7.90 18.86
CA MET A 1 -18.61 8.63 18.21
C MET A 1 -19.05 8.98 16.79
N LYS A 2 -18.82 10.22 16.35
CA LYS A 2 -19.13 10.65 14.98
C LYS A 2 -17.95 10.36 14.07
N ILE A 3 -18.23 9.98 12.83
CA ILE A 3 -17.22 9.71 11.82
C ILE A 3 -17.49 10.50 10.55
N ASP A 4 -16.43 11.05 9.96
CA ASP A 4 -16.42 11.48 8.58
C ASP A 4 -15.74 10.43 7.71
N ILE A 5 -16.15 10.36 6.44
CA ILE A 5 -15.68 9.33 5.52
C ILE A 5 -15.27 10.00 4.20
N ILE A 6 -14.05 9.73 3.75
CA ILE A 6 -13.62 9.97 2.37
C ILE A 6 -13.48 8.59 1.74
N GLY A 7 -14.33 8.26 0.78
CA GLY A 7 -14.38 6.90 0.31
C GLY A 7 -15.18 6.68 -0.95
N SER A 8 -15.32 5.40 -1.27
CA SER A 8 -16.01 4.91 -2.46
C SER A 8 -17.37 4.30 -2.13
N THR A 9 -18.01 3.73 -3.15
CA THR A 9 -19.21 2.91 -3.01
C THR A 9 -19.00 1.72 -2.05
N PHE A 10 -17.76 1.23 -1.91
CA PHE A 10 -17.43 0.20 -0.92
C PHE A 10 -17.70 0.68 0.52
N SER A 11 -17.16 1.85 0.90
CA SER A 11 -17.44 2.44 2.21
C SER A 11 -18.89 2.83 2.39
N SER A 12 -19.60 3.22 1.31
CA SER A 12 -21.03 3.48 1.38
C SER A 12 -21.78 2.23 1.86
N ARG A 13 -21.51 1.08 1.22
CA ARG A 13 -22.10 -0.20 1.62
C ARG A 13 -21.72 -0.61 3.04
N LEU A 14 -20.47 -0.36 3.48
CA LEU A 14 -20.06 -0.60 4.87
C LEU A 14 -20.96 0.14 5.88
N THR A 15 -21.37 1.36 5.58
CA THR A 15 -22.21 2.18 6.49
C THR A 15 -23.67 1.73 6.54
N GLU A 16 -24.14 0.93 5.58
CA GLU A 16 -25.52 0.42 5.54
C GLU A 16 -25.73 -0.74 6.53
N PHE A 17 -24.66 -1.32 7.07
CA PHE A 17 -24.73 -2.38 8.05
C PHE A 17 -25.34 -1.87 9.36
N ARG A 18 -26.38 -2.55 9.83
CA ARG A 18 -27.09 -2.20 11.09
C ARG A 18 -26.15 -2.11 12.30
N ASN A 19 -25.05 -2.84 12.29
CA ASN A 19 -24.04 -2.91 13.33
C ASN A 19 -22.81 -2.02 13.07
N PHE A 20 -22.85 -1.12 12.09
CA PHE A 20 -21.80 -0.13 11.88
C PHE A 20 -21.64 0.74 13.15
N PRO A 21 -20.42 0.86 13.72
CA PRO A 21 -20.24 1.38 15.08
C PRO A 21 -20.22 2.91 15.22
N TYR A 22 -20.40 3.65 14.13
CA TYR A 22 -20.28 5.11 14.12
C TYR A 22 -21.53 5.80 13.58
N ASP A 23 -21.75 7.02 14.05
CA ASP A 23 -22.74 7.93 13.47
C ASP A 23 -22.08 8.75 12.35
N VAL A 24 -22.49 8.52 11.10
CA VAL A 24 -21.86 9.15 9.92
C VAL A 24 -22.31 10.60 9.82
N ASN A 25 -21.36 11.53 9.91
CA ASN A 25 -21.62 12.97 9.86
C ASN A 25 -21.43 13.52 8.44
N ILE A 26 -20.26 13.33 7.83
CA ILE A 26 -19.99 13.70 6.43
C ILE A 26 -19.51 12.46 5.67
N PHE A 27 -20.12 12.18 4.52
CA PHE A 27 -19.66 11.17 3.58
C PHE A 27 -19.29 11.83 2.25
N VAL A 28 -18.00 11.80 1.90
CA VAL A 28 -17.47 12.22 0.60
C VAL A 28 -17.29 10.98 -0.26
N SER A 29 -18.29 10.71 -1.09
CA SER A 29 -18.31 9.55 -1.99
C SER A 29 -17.79 9.92 -3.37
N GLY A 30 -16.94 9.07 -3.95
CA GLY A 30 -16.60 9.14 -5.37
C GLY A 30 -15.77 10.37 -5.77
N GLN A 31 -15.03 10.96 -4.83
CA GLN A 31 -14.09 12.04 -5.11
C GLN A 31 -12.69 11.58 -4.74
N SER A 32 -11.76 11.65 -5.69
CA SER A 32 -10.33 11.48 -5.38
C SER A 32 -9.86 12.64 -4.50
N PHE A 33 -8.81 12.41 -3.71
CA PHE A 33 -8.14 13.45 -2.94
C PHE A 33 -7.67 14.61 -3.82
N LEU A 34 -7.17 14.31 -5.02
CA LEU A 34 -6.78 15.36 -5.97
C LEU A 34 -7.95 16.24 -6.37
N SER A 35 -9.10 15.62 -6.69
CA SER A 35 -10.28 16.40 -7.02
C SER A 35 -10.72 17.21 -5.80
N LEU A 36 -10.82 16.58 -4.63
CA LEU A 36 -11.28 17.20 -3.38
C LEU A 36 -10.44 18.41 -2.97
N LEU A 37 -9.11 18.32 -3.09
CA LEU A 37 -8.15 19.35 -2.65
C LEU A 37 -7.81 20.42 -3.69
N SER A 38 -8.41 20.32 -4.88
CA SER A 38 -8.21 21.27 -5.98
C SER A 38 -9.03 22.54 -5.80
N LYS A 39 -8.72 23.58 -6.60
CA LYS A 39 -9.58 24.77 -6.66
C LYS A 39 -10.90 24.42 -7.33
N SER A 40 -11.96 25.12 -6.94
CA SER A 40 -13.27 24.96 -7.54
C SER A 40 -13.32 25.51 -8.96
N TYR A 41 -14.21 24.94 -9.77
CA TYR A 41 -14.78 25.54 -10.96
C TYR A 41 -16.24 25.89 -10.63
N PRO A 42 -16.52 27.13 -10.20
CA PRO A 42 -17.84 27.48 -9.68
C PRO A 42 -18.90 27.39 -10.77
N VAL A 43 -19.90 26.54 -10.55
CA VAL A 43 -21.04 26.34 -11.47
C VAL A 43 -22.33 26.23 -10.69
N SER A 44 -23.43 26.70 -11.26
CA SER A 44 -24.76 26.48 -10.70
C SER A 44 -25.31 25.14 -11.18
N MET A 45 -26.24 24.54 -10.41
CA MET A 45 -26.88 23.27 -10.81
C MET A 45 -27.56 23.33 -12.19
N LYS A 46 -28.06 24.50 -12.60
CA LYS A 46 -28.70 24.72 -13.91
C LYS A 46 -27.72 24.68 -15.09
N ASP A 47 -26.42 24.81 -14.82
CA ASP A 47 -25.35 24.86 -15.83
C ASP A 47 -24.77 23.45 -16.10
N ILE A 48 -25.34 22.42 -15.48
CA ILE A 48 -24.96 21.01 -15.61
C ILE A 48 -25.93 20.32 -16.58
N ASN A 49 -25.40 19.84 -17.70
CA ASN A 49 -26.12 19.34 -18.86
C ASN A 49 -26.57 17.87 -18.70
N THR A 50 -27.46 17.63 -17.74
CA THR A 50 -28.18 16.35 -17.57
C THR A 50 -29.53 16.61 -16.90
N SER A 51 -30.45 15.66 -16.99
CA SER A 51 -31.73 15.68 -16.27
C SER A 51 -31.71 14.82 -15.01
N ASP A 52 -30.66 14.03 -14.78
CA ASP A 52 -30.52 13.22 -13.58
C ASP A 52 -30.08 14.07 -12.39
N ILE A 53 -30.96 14.18 -11.38
CA ILE A 53 -30.70 14.96 -10.17
C ILE A 53 -29.50 14.45 -9.36
N VAL A 54 -29.21 13.14 -9.44
CA VAL A 54 -28.07 12.53 -8.74
C VAL A 54 -26.77 12.94 -9.42
N GLU A 55 -26.72 12.90 -10.76
CA GLU A 55 -25.58 13.38 -11.54
C GLU A 55 -25.36 14.88 -11.33
N ILE A 56 -26.43 15.69 -11.40
CA ILE A 56 -26.37 17.14 -11.13
C ILE A 56 -25.78 17.40 -9.75
N SER A 57 -26.29 16.76 -8.70
CA SER A 57 -25.81 16.97 -7.34
C SER A 57 -24.35 16.52 -7.18
N THR A 58 -23.95 15.42 -7.81
CA THR A 58 -22.58 14.89 -7.73
C THR A 58 -21.60 15.82 -8.44
N ALA A 59 -21.88 16.19 -9.68
CA ALA A 59 -21.06 17.10 -10.45
C ALA A 59 -20.97 18.48 -9.80
N HIS A 60 -22.09 19.02 -9.31
CA HIS A 60 -22.09 20.29 -8.59
C HIS A 60 -21.19 20.26 -7.35
N ARG A 61 -21.25 19.17 -6.56
CA ARG A 61 -20.39 19.01 -5.37
C ARG A 61 -18.91 18.86 -5.73
N ASP A 62 -18.60 18.14 -6.80
CA ASP A 62 -17.22 17.96 -7.28
C ASP A 62 -16.63 19.24 -7.85
N LEU A 63 -17.35 19.94 -8.73
CA LEU A 63 -16.87 21.17 -9.36
C LEU A 63 -16.72 22.31 -8.34
N ASN A 64 -17.67 22.46 -7.42
CA ASN A 64 -17.63 23.50 -6.39
C ASN A 64 -16.81 23.13 -5.14
N LYS A 65 -16.29 21.89 -5.04
CA LYS A 65 -15.51 21.39 -3.88
C LYS A 65 -16.24 21.53 -2.54
N ALA A 66 -17.57 21.40 -2.57
CA ALA A 66 -18.46 21.69 -1.44
C ALA A 66 -18.21 20.81 -0.20
N ASN A 67 -17.54 19.67 -0.37
CA ASN A 67 -17.24 18.75 0.72
C ASN A 67 -15.95 19.10 1.49
N LEU A 68 -14.97 19.76 0.85
CA LEU A 68 -13.70 20.06 1.51
C LEU A 68 -13.90 21.00 2.70
N ALA A 69 -14.63 22.10 2.51
CA ALA A 69 -14.93 23.05 3.58
C ALA A 69 -15.68 22.37 4.74
N LYS A 70 -16.62 21.47 4.43
CA LYS A 70 -17.37 20.72 5.46
C LYS A 70 -16.46 19.82 6.29
N LEU A 71 -15.51 19.13 5.64
CA LEU A 71 -14.54 18.28 6.35
C LEU A 71 -13.59 19.10 7.23
N GLN A 72 -13.18 20.29 6.78
CA GLN A 72 -12.31 21.18 7.54
C GLN A 72 -13.02 21.83 8.75
N GLU A 73 -14.31 22.11 8.63
CA GLU A 73 -15.14 22.66 9.70
C GLU A 73 -15.78 21.58 10.60
N SER A 74 -15.55 20.31 10.29
CA SER A 74 -16.18 19.20 10.99
C SER A 74 -15.73 19.11 12.44
N ARG A 75 -16.60 18.51 13.26
CA ARG A 75 -16.33 18.19 14.66
C ARG A 75 -16.33 16.68 14.91
N SER A 76 -16.24 15.87 13.86
CA SER A 76 -16.07 14.43 13.99
C SER A 76 -14.70 14.12 14.57
N GLU A 77 -14.64 13.19 15.51
CA GLU A 77 -13.39 12.76 16.15
C GLU A 77 -12.58 11.83 15.23
N VAL A 78 -13.27 11.14 14.31
CA VAL A 78 -12.69 10.11 13.45
C VAL A 78 -12.92 10.43 11.97
N LEU A 79 -11.88 10.21 11.16
CA LEU A 79 -11.96 10.16 9.70
C LEU A 79 -11.63 8.74 9.22
N MET A 80 -12.51 8.17 8.41
CA MET A 80 -12.23 6.92 7.70
C MET A 80 -11.89 7.20 6.23
N ILE A 81 -10.86 6.53 5.73
CA ILE A 81 -10.40 6.66 4.35
C ILE A 81 -10.36 5.28 3.69
N ASP A 82 -11.03 5.14 2.55
CA ASP A 82 -10.72 4.12 1.55
C ASP A 82 -10.29 4.79 0.25
N LEU A 83 -9.38 4.14 -0.48
CA LEU A 83 -8.71 4.73 -1.63
C LEU A 83 -9.30 4.31 -2.97
N LEU A 84 -10.39 3.54 -3.00
CA LEU A 84 -10.94 3.04 -4.26
C LEU A 84 -11.48 4.16 -5.15
N SER A 85 -11.87 5.31 -4.59
CA SER A 85 -12.24 6.50 -5.38
C SER A 85 -11.06 7.16 -6.11
N GLU A 86 -9.82 6.79 -5.80
CA GLU A 86 -8.67 7.17 -6.62
C GLU A 86 -8.68 6.50 -8.00
N LEU A 87 -9.50 5.46 -8.21
CA LEU A 87 -9.67 4.83 -9.52
C LEU A 87 -10.49 5.69 -10.49
N ASN A 88 -11.21 6.70 -10.01
CA ASN A 88 -12.00 7.58 -10.86
C ASN A 88 -11.13 8.24 -11.95
N PRO A 89 -11.61 8.32 -13.20
CA PRO A 89 -10.95 9.09 -14.23
C PRO A 89 -10.94 10.58 -13.85
N LEU A 90 -9.76 11.20 -13.92
CA LEU A 90 -9.59 12.61 -13.60
C LEU A 90 -9.15 13.39 -14.83
N VAL A 91 -9.55 14.66 -14.86
CA VAL A 91 -9.08 15.64 -15.84
C VAL A 91 -8.37 16.77 -15.11
N LYS A 92 -7.43 17.41 -15.80
CA LYS A 92 -6.72 18.58 -15.33
C LYS A 92 -7.11 19.80 -16.16
N TYR A 93 -7.56 20.84 -15.48
CA TYR A 93 -7.95 22.11 -16.07
C TYR A 93 -7.43 23.27 -15.21
N ASN A 94 -6.70 24.22 -15.83
CA ASN A 94 -6.11 25.38 -15.15
C ASN A 94 -5.34 25.03 -13.85
N GLY A 95 -4.62 23.90 -13.86
CA GLY A 95 -3.84 23.42 -12.71
C GLY A 95 -4.67 22.83 -11.56
N SER A 96 -5.96 22.60 -11.78
CA SER A 96 -6.89 21.94 -10.85
C SER A 96 -7.39 20.61 -11.42
N TYR A 97 -7.86 19.73 -10.55
CA TYR A 97 -8.30 18.38 -10.90
C TYR A 97 -9.80 18.19 -10.63
N PHE A 98 -10.45 17.43 -11.50
CA PHE A 98 -11.89 17.14 -11.43
C PHE A 98 -12.16 15.71 -11.86
N ASN A 99 -13.26 15.12 -11.38
CA ASN A 99 -13.75 13.88 -11.96
C ASN A 99 -14.18 14.14 -13.40
N ARG A 100 -13.74 13.30 -14.33
CA ARG A 100 -14.04 13.44 -15.77
C ARG A 100 -15.54 13.51 -16.02
N GLU A 101 -16.29 12.58 -15.44
CA GLU A 101 -17.76 12.52 -15.56
C GLU A 101 -18.44 13.81 -15.09
N SER A 102 -17.95 14.42 -14.01
CA SER A 102 -18.50 15.69 -13.51
C SER A 102 -18.17 16.87 -14.44
N PHE A 103 -16.99 16.85 -15.05
CA PHE A 103 -16.50 17.92 -15.92
C PHE A 103 -17.12 17.87 -17.32
N GLU A 104 -17.39 16.67 -17.84
CA GLU A 104 -18.06 16.45 -19.14
C GLU A 104 -19.53 16.89 -19.16
N LEU A 105 -20.14 17.05 -17.97
CA LEU A 105 -21.50 17.57 -17.83
C LEU A 105 -21.59 19.10 -17.89
N ILE A 106 -20.48 19.83 -18.02
CA ILE A 106 -20.54 21.30 -18.15
C ILE A 106 -21.05 21.66 -19.55
N ASP A 107 -22.04 22.55 -19.63
CA ASP A 107 -22.61 23.05 -20.90
C ASP A 107 -21.69 24.07 -21.62
N GLU A 108 -20.39 23.78 -21.66
CA GLU A 108 -19.36 24.59 -22.30
C GLU A 108 -18.31 23.69 -22.93
N LYS A 109 -17.80 24.08 -24.10
CA LYS A 109 -16.67 23.37 -24.72
C LYS A 109 -15.38 23.78 -24.01
N ILE A 110 -14.94 22.96 -23.06
CA ILE A 110 -13.73 23.18 -22.29
C ILE A 110 -12.62 22.25 -22.78
N GLU A 111 -11.44 22.79 -23.06
CA GLU A 111 -10.24 22.00 -23.30
C GLU A 111 -9.60 21.61 -21.96
N TYR A 112 -9.43 20.31 -21.75
CA TYR A 112 -8.81 19.74 -20.54
C TYR A 112 -7.82 18.64 -20.91
N GLU A 113 -6.92 18.34 -19.98
CA GLU A 113 -5.95 17.27 -20.11
C GLU A 113 -6.45 16.02 -19.35
N ASP A 114 -6.56 14.88 -20.02
CA ASP A 114 -6.80 13.60 -19.35
C ASP A 114 -5.62 13.23 -18.44
N LEU A 115 -5.92 12.87 -17.19
CA LEU A 115 -4.88 12.55 -16.21
C LEU A 115 -4.66 11.04 -16.13
N ARG A 116 -3.47 10.60 -16.54
CA ARG A 116 -3.04 9.20 -16.37
C ARG A 116 -2.79 8.90 -14.89
N LYS A 117 -2.96 7.64 -14.48
CA LYS A 117 -2.75 7.20 -13.08
C LYS A 117 -1.38 7.55 -12.51
N ILE A 118 -0.32 7.48 -13.32
CA ILE A 118 1.02 7.89 -12.88
C ILE A 118 1.12 9.39 -12.60
N ASP A 119 0.42 10.21 -13.37
CA ASP A 119 0.41 11.66 -13.21
C ASP A 119 -0.50 12.05 -12.03
N GLN A 120 -1.58 11.30 -11.79
CA GLN A 120 -2.38 11.35 -10.57
C GLN A 120 -1.53 11.03 -9.33
N PHE A 121 -0.79 9.93 -9.31
CA PHE A 121 0.09 9.58 -8.17
C PHE A 121 1.11 10.69 -7.88
N LYS A 122 1.78 11.19 -8.93
CA LYS A 122 2.77 12.28 -8.80
C LYS A 122 2.14 13.58 -8.28
N ALA A 123 0.95 13.92 -8.76
CA ALA A 123 0.22 15.09 -8.29
C ALA A 123 -0.21 14.92 -6.84
N LEU A 124 -0.72 13.76 -6.44
CA LEU A 124 -1.11 13.51 -5.05
C LEU A 124 0.08 13.66 -4.12
N LYS A 125 1.24 13.09 -4.48
CA LYS A 125 2.46 13.24 -3.70
C LYS A 125 2.86 14.70 -3.48
N LYS A 126 2.63 15.58 -4.46
CA LYS A 126 2.87 17.03 -4.32
C LYS A 126 1.85 17.73 -3.42
N HIS A 127 0.69 17.13 -3.22
CA HIS A 127 -0.39 17.63 -2.36
C HIS A 127 -0.51 16.87 -1.04
N LEU A 128 0.46 16.01 -0.72
CA LEU A 128 0.45 15.17 0.48
C LEU A 128 0.36 16.02 1.76
N ASP A 129 1.07 17.15 1.82
CA ASP A 129 1.02 18.05 2.98
C ASP A 129 -0.40 18.54 3.27
N LYS A 130 -1.22 18.77 2.23
CA LYS A 130 -2.63 19.16 2.41
C LYS A 130 -3.49 18.01 2.92
N ILE A 131 -3.16 16.78 2.54
CA ILE A 131 -3.85 15.58 3.07
C ILE A 131 -3.49 15.41 4.55
N ILE A 132 -2.22 15.59 4.92
CA ILE A 132 -1.75 15.54 6.30
C ILE A 132 -2.40 16.66 7.13
N GLU A 133 -2.49 17.88 6.58
CA GLU A 133 -3.19 18.99 7.21
C GLU A 133 -4.66 18.64 7.46
N LEU A 134 -5.37 18.13 6.44
CA LEU A 134 -6.76 17.71 6.57
C LEU A 134 -6.95 16.61 7.62
N THR A 135 -6.06 15.61 7.66
CA THR A 135 -6.17 14.50 8.63
C THR A 135 -5.80 14.94 10.05
N SER A 136 -5.00 15.99 10.21
CA SER A 136 -4.61 16.51 11.53
C SER A 136 -5.77 17.10 12.35
N PHE A 137 -6.91 17.40 11.72
CA PHE A 137 -8.12 17.88 12.41
C PHE A 137 -8.86 16.79 13.19
N TYR A 138 -8.56 15.52 12.92
CA TYR A 138 -9.23 14.37 13.53
C TYR A 138 -8.34 13.76 14.60
N GLU A 139 -8.93 13.22 15.66
CA GLU A 139 -8.20 12.51 16.71
C GLU A 139 -7.67 11.17 16.21
N GLN A 140 -8.45 10.48 15.36
CA GLN A 140 -8.10 9.17 14.83
C GLN A 140 -8.40 9.09 13.33
N ILE A 141 -7.47 8.48 12.58
CA ILE A 141 -7.64 8.22 11.15
C ILE A 141 -7.72 6.72 10.91
N ILE A 142 -8.85 6.21 10.44
CA ILE A 142 -8.98 4.79 10.08
C ILE A 142 -8.64 4.66 8.59
N LEU A 143 -7.52 3.99 8.28
CA LEU A 143 -7.17 3.64 6.92
C LEU A 143 -7.65 2.22 6.62
N LEU A 144 -8.53 2.10 5.62
CA LEU A 144 -8.97 0.82 5.10
C LEU A 144 -8.01 0.40 3.98
N ASN A 145 -7.27 -0.69 4.20
CA ASN A 145 -6.44 -1.31 3.17
C ASN A 145 -7.30 -2.31 2.39
N VAL A 146 -7.81 -1.83 1.26
CA VAL A 146 -8.72 -2.55 0.38
C VAL A 146 -8.26 -2.33 -1.06
N THR A 147 -8.01 -3.41 -1.81
CA THR A 147 -7.63 -3.36 -3.22
C THR A 147 -8.77 -3.83 -4.13
N PRO A 148 -8.85 -3.33 -5.38
CA PRO A 148 -9.93 -3.66 -6.30
C PRO A 148 -9.96 -5.11 -6.78
N GLY A 149 -8.83 -5.83 -6.69
CA GLY A 149 -8.69 -7.20 -7.19
C GLY A 149 -8.41 -7.26 -8.70
N ASN A 150 -7.81 -6.21 -9.25
CA ASN A 150 -7.54 -6.06 -10.69
C ASN A 150 -6.17 -5.38 -10.96
N GLU A 151 -5.91 -4.99 -12.21
CA GLU A 151 -4.65 -4.37 -12.63
C GLU A 151 -4.29 -3.06 -11.91
N HIS A 152 -5.22 -2.49 -11.14
CA HIS A 152 -5.00 -1.26 -10.37
C HIS A 152 -4.60 -1.50 -8.91
N ASP A 153 -4.43 -2.75 -8.47
CA ASP A 153 -4.02 -3.09 -7.10
C ASP A 153 -2.72 -2.39 -6.70
N ASP A 154 -1.71 -2.39 -7.55
CA ASP A 154 -0.41 -1.75 -7.28
C ASP A 154 -0.54 -0.23 -7.12
N PHE A 155 -1.42 0.40 -7.90
CA PHE A 155 -1.68 1.83 -7.78
C PHE A 155 -2.33 2.15 -6.42
N ILE A 156 -3.33 1.38 -6.00
CA ILE A 156 -4.02 1.56 -4.72
C ILE A 156 -3.09 1.26 -3.54
N LYS A 157 -2.32 0.17 -3.59
CA LYS A 157 -1.31 -0.16 -2.57
C LYS A 157 -0.28 0.95 -2.42
N GLY A 158 0.24 1.49 -3.52
CA GLY A 158 1.20 2.60 -3.49
C GLY A 158 0.62 3.87 -2.86
N MET A 159 -0.65 4.19 -3.14
CA MET A 159 -1.36 5.31 -2.52
C MET A 159 -1.61 5.07 -1.02
N TYR A 160 -1.97 3.84 -0.66
CA TYR A 160 -2.17 3.42 0.72
C TYR A 160 -0.87 3.55 1.52
N GLU A 161 0.24 3.03 1.01
CA GLU A 161 1.56 3.15 1.64
C GLU A 161 1.98 4.61 1.83
N LEU A 162 1.68 5.48 0.85
CA LEU A 162 1.97 6.90 0.96
C LEU A 162 1.25 7.52 2.17
N LEU A 163 -0.04 7.27 2.33
CA LEU A 163 -0.83 7.78 3.46
C LEU A 163 -0.45 7.10 4.76
N TYR A 164 -0.29 5.78 4.76
CA TYR A 164 0.15 4.99 5.90
C TYR A 164 1.46 5.53 6.47
N ASN A 165 2.45 5.82 5.64
CA ASN A 165 3.73 6.34 6.12
C ASN A 165 3.67 7.79 6.61
N SER A 166 2.66 8.56 6.21
CA SER A 166 2.60 10.00 6.45
C SER A 166 1.67 10.39 7.61
N ILE A 167 0.63 9.59 7.88
CA ILE A 167 -0.37 9.89 8.90
C ILE A 167 0.04 9.31 10.25
N GLY A 168 0.23 10.20 11.23
CA GLY A 168 0.73 9.85 12.56
C GLY A 168 -0.29 9.11 13.42
N ASN A 169 -1.52 9.62 13.53
CA ASN A 169 -2.61 9.13 14.38
C ASN A 169 -3.54 8.14 13.65
N LYS A 170 -2.96 7.28 12.81
CA LYS A 170 -3.72 6.27 12.06
C LYS A 170 -3.99 4.98 12.86
N LEU A 171 -5.12 4.36 12.55
CA LEU A 171 -5.51 2.98 12.77
C LEU A 171 -5.62 2.30 11.39
N VAL A 172 -5.36 1.01 11.33
CA VAL A 172 -5.32 0.23 10.09
C VAL A 172 -6.26 -0.96 10.19
N ILE A 173 -7.04 -1.16 9.14
CA ILE A 173 -7.78 -2.40 8.88
C ILE A 173 -7.38 -2.94 7.52
N SER A 174 -6.77 -4.11 7.50
CA SER A 174 -6.58 -4.89 6.28
C SER A 174 -7.79 -5.78 6.02
N ALA A 175 -8.46 -5.55 4.89
CA ALA A 175 -9.55 -6.43 4.45
C ALA A 175 -8.96 -7.68 3.78
N ASP A 176 -9.49 -8.86 4.13
CA ASP A 176 -9.17 -10.07 3.37
C ASP A 176 -9.98 -10.08 2.06
N ASN A 177 -9.31 -9.67 0.99
CA ASN A 177 -9.86 -9.62 -0.36
C ASN A 177 -9.22 -10.65 -1.30
N THR A 178 -8.45 -11.61 -0.77
CA THR A 178 -7.64 -12.57 -1.54
C THR A 178 -8.44 -13.36 -2.59
N ASN A 179 -9.74 -13.55 -2.36
CA ASN A 179 -10.64 -14.30 -3.26
C ASN A 179 -11.75 -13.44 -3.88
N ILE A 180 -11.65 -12.11 -3.82
CA ILE A 180 -12.69 -11.19 -4.30
C ILE A 180 -12.22 -10.56 -5.61
N LYS A 181 -12.83 -11.00 -6.73
CA LYS A 181 -12.50 -10.50 -8.08
C LYS A 181 -12.98 -9.07 -8.36
N ASP A 182 -14.06 -8.66 -7.70
CA ASP A 182 -14.62 -7.32 -7.81
C ASP A 182 -15.02 -6.84 -6.42
N ILE A 183 -14.18 -5.99 -5.83
CA ILE A 183 -14.41 -5.47 -4.48
C ILE A 183 -15.66 -4.59 -4.38
N PHE A 184 -16.05 -3.92 -5.48
CA PHE A 184 -17.23 -3.07 -5.50
C PHE A 184 -18.52 -3.90 -5.40
N ASN A 185 -18.44 -5.19 -5.72
CA ASN A 185 -19.50 -6.18 -5.54
C ASN A 185 -19.07 -7.34 -4.64
N ALA A 186 -18.26 -7.03 -3.62
CA ALA A 186 -17.84 -8.00 -2.61
C ALA A 186 -19.04 -8.69 -1.92
N PRO A 187 -18.87 -9.94 -1.47
CA PRO A 187 -19.88 -10.65 -0.70
C PRO A 187 -20.05 -10.02 0.70
N ILE A 188 -21.22 -10.23 1.33
CA ILE A 188 -21.60 -9.56 2.59
C ILE A 188 -20.61 -9.85 3.74
N GLU A 189 -19.98 -11.02 3.70
CA GLU A 189 -18.99 -11.49 4.68
C GLU A 189 -17.74 -10.61 4.71
N ALA A 190 -17.32 -10.07 3.56
CA ALA A 190 -16.17 -9.17 3.47
C ALA A 190 -16.43 -7.88 4.24
N TYR A 191 -17.64 -7.34 4.10
CA TYR A 191 -18.08 -6.15 4.82
C TYR A 191 -18.29 -6.42 6.32
N ASP A 192 -18.96 -7.53 6.70
CA ASP A 192 -19.17 -7.85 8.11
C ASP A 192 -17.84 -8.01 8.85
N SER A 193 -16.84 -8.65 8.25
CA SER A 193 -15.49 -8.75 8.83
C SER A 193 -14.91 -7.38 9.20
N ILE A 194 -14.98 -6.41 8.27
CA ILE A 194 -14.51 -5.03 8.52
C ILE A 194 -15.35 -4.35 9.60
N VAL A 195 -16.67 -4.51 9.57
CA VAL A 195 -17.57 -3.93 10.58
C VAL A 195 -17.26 -4.48 11.97
N GLN A 196 -17.00 -5.79 12.11
CA GLN A 196 -16.57 -6.37 13.38
C GLN A 196 -15.21 -5.81 13.84
N GLN A 197 -14.27 -5.60 12.92
CA GLN A 197 -12.98 -4.96 13.22
C GLN A 197 -13.14 -3.52 13.69
N LEU A 198 -13.97 -2.72 13.01
CA LEU A 198 -14.29 -1.34 13.41
C LEU A 198 -14.90 -1.29 14.82
N ARG A 199 -15.78 -2.22 15.16
CA ARG A 199 -16.38 -2.31 16.51
C ARG A 199 -15.33 -2.58 17.58
N LYS A 200 -14.32 -3.38 17.25
CA LYS A 200 -13.24 -3.75 18.17
C LYS A 200 -12.28 -2.59 18.46
N PHE A 201 -12.18 -1.54 17.63
CA PHE A 201 -11.38 -0.37 17.97
C PHE A 201 -11.88 0.33 19.23
N ASN A 202 -13.20 0.43 19.38
CA ASN A 202 -13.85 1.10 20.51
C ASN A 202 -14.10 0.17 21.70
N SER A 203 -13.46 -1.01 21.76
CA SER A 203 -13.65 -1.92 22.89
C SER A 203 -12.79 -1.51 24.08
N ASP A 204 -13.43 -1.24 25.22
CA ASP A 204 -12.74 -1.00 26.50
C ASP A 204 -12.08 -2.28 27.07
N ASN A 205 -12.44 -3.45 26.53
CA ASN A 205 -11.82 -4.70 26.94
C ASN A 205 -10.57 -4.95 26.09
N TYR A 206 -9.40 -4.79 26.72
CA TYR A 206 -8.08 -5.03 26.13
C TYR A 206 -7.97 -6.35 25.34
N GLU A 207 -8.59 -7.43 25.82
CA GLU A 207 -8.55 -8.75 25.17
C GLU A 207 -9.41 -8.82 23.90
N ASN A 208 -10.45 -7.99 23.82
CA ASN A 208 -11.39 -7.93 22.69
C ASN A 208 -11.10 -6.77 21.74
N GLN A 209 -10.23 -5.83 22.12
CA GLN A 209 -9.84 -4.70 21.29
C GLN A 209 -9.07 -5.17 20.04
N LEU A 210 -9.23 -4.47 18.91
CA LEU A 210 -8.40 -4.72 17.73
C LEU A 210 -7.08 -3.96 17.90
N LEU A 211 -6.08 -4.63 18.46
CA LEU A 211 -4.77 -4.03 18.70
C LEU A 211 -3.77 -4.27 17.59
N PHE A 212 -3.97 -5.31 16.78
CA PHE A 212 -3.00 -5.73 15.79
C PHE A 212 -3.65 -5.76 14.41
N ASP A 213 -2.93 -5.24 13.42
CA ASP A 213 -3.12 -5.57 12.01
C ASP A 213 -1.86 -6.34 11.58
N GLU A 214 -2.03 -7.63 11.28
CA GLU A 214 -0.94 -8.59 11.12
C GLU A 214 -0.97 -9.21 9.73
N LYS A 215 0.20 -9.36 9.10
CA LYS A 215 0.31 -9.94 7.76
C LYS A 215 1.55 -10.82 7.66
N LEU A 216 1.38 -12.03 7.12
CA LEU A 216 2.45 -12.86 6.61
C LEU A 216 2.45 -12.73 5.08
N GLU A 217 3.53 -12.18 4.53
CA GLU A 217 3.75 -12.04 3.09
C GLU A 217 5.13 -12.62 2.78
N ASP A 218 5.17 -13.63 1.91
CA ASP A 218 6.35 -14.44 1.63
C ASP A 218 6.99 -14.98 2.91
N ASP A 219 8.19 -14.51 3.24
CA ASP A 219 8.97 -14.85 4.43
C ASP A 219 8.96 -13.73 5.49
N ILE A 220 8.07 -12.75 5.39
CA ILE A 220 7.99 -11.61 6.32
C ILE A 220 6.68 -11.67 7.11
N LEU A 221 6.80 -11.89 8.41
CA LEU A 221 5.70 -11.70 9.35
C LEU A 221 5.78 -10.28 9.95
N SER A 222 4.75 -9.49 9.73
CA SER A 222 4.66 -8.11 10.20
C SER A 222 3.44 -7.88 11.10
N VAL A 223 3.57 -6.90 11.99
CA VAL A 223 2.50 -6.47 12.90
C VAL A 223 2.49 -4.95 13.03
N TYR A 224 1.30 -4.38 12.98
CA TYR A 224 1.03 -2.98 13.28
C TYR A 224 0.16 -2.82 14.53
N MET A 225 0.53 -1.89 15.41
CA MET A 225 -0.18 -1.57 16.65
C MET A 225 -1.26 -0.52 16.45
N ASN A 226 -2.52 -0.96 16.49
CA ASN A 226 -3.72 -0.13 16.50
C ASN A 226 -4.01 0.47 17.88
N TYR A 227 -3.05 1.21 18.42
CA TYR A 227 -3.19 2.00 19.64
C TYR A 227 -2.53 3.37 19.45
N ILE A 228 -3.24 4.46 19.76
CA ILE A 228 -2.77 5.84 19.50
C ILE A 228 -2.40 6.51 20.83
N GLU A 229 -1.20 6.24 21.34
CA GLU A 229 -0.54 7.03 22.38
C GLU A 229 0.99 6.84 22.33
N PRO A 230 1.78 7.81 22.82
CA PRO A 230 3.23 7.64 22.99
C PRO A 230 3.55 6.52 23.98
N ARG A 231 4.07 5.40 23.49
CA ARG A 231 4.51 4.26 24.30
C ARG A 231 5.70 3.60 23.64
N HIS A 232 6.48 2.86 24.43
CA HIS A 232 7.50 1.97 23.90
C HIS A 232 7.00 0.53 23.91
N TYR A 233 7.44 -0.23 22.92
CA TYR A 233 7.09 -1.61 22.68
C TYR A 233 8.35 -2.45 22.57
N VAL A 234 8.19 -3.71 22.94
CA VAL A 234 9.13 -4.78 22.69
C VAL A 234 8.38 -5.89 21.97
N TYR A 235 8.83 -6.22 20.77
CA TYR A 235 8.25 -7.26 19.92
C TYR A 235 9.08 -8.54 20.04
N GLU A 236 8.46 -9.65 20.35
CA GLU A 236 9.11 -10.96 20.49
C GLU A 236 8.47 -11.93 19.50
N LEU A 237 9.25 -12.41 18.53
CA LEU A 237 8.83 -13.48 17.63
C LEU A 237 8.95 -14.81 18.37
N TYR A 238 7.86 -15.57 18.41
CA TYR A 238 7.83 -16.93 18.91
C TYR A 238 7.73 -17.89 17.73
N LYS A 239 8.48 -19.00 17.80
CA LYS A 239 8.42 -20.13 16.88
C LYS A 239 8.06 -21.39 17.66
N ASP A 240 7.03 -22.11 17.22
CA ASP A 240 6.58 -23.38 17.81
C ASP A 240 6.41 -23.31 19.34
N GLY A 241 5.85 -22.19 19.81
CA GLY A 241 5.57 -21.94 21.23
C GLY A 241 6.73 -21.35 22.04
N HIS A 242 7.92 -21.20 21.47
CA HIS A 242 9.13 -20.74 22.18
C HIS A 242 9.60 -19.37 21.65
N PRO A 243 10.16 -18.49 22.50
CA PRO A 243 10.79 -17.25 22.02
C PRO A 243 11.92 -17.55 21.03
N TYR A 244 11.97 -16.81 19.92
CA TYR A 244 12.92 -17.04 18.82
C TYR A 244 13.75 -15.78 18.49
N LYS A 245 13.10 -14.66 18.18
CA LYS A 245 13.76 -13.35 17.93
C LYS A 245 13.09 -12.26 18.76
N LYS A 246 13.80 -11.15 18.98
CA LYS A 246 13.30 -10.03 19.80
C LYS A 246 13.79 -8.69 19.25
N SER A 247 12.91 -7.69 19.21
CA SER A 247 13.28 -6.33 18.84
C SER A 247 13.95 -5.61 20.00
N HIS A 248 14.69 -4.53 19.69
CA HIS A 248 14.98 -3.52 20.69
C HIS A 248 13.70 -2.80 21.13
N LYS A 249 13.77 -2.13 22.28
CA LYS A 249 12.73 -1.20 22.72
C LYS A 249 12.56 -0.10 21.67
N THR A 250 11.34 0.09 21.19
CA THR A 250 11.02 1.06 20.12
C THR A 250 9.69 1.73 20.38
N ASP A 251 9.52 2.96 19.94
CA ASP A 251 8.25 3.68 19.85
C ASP A 251 7.51 3.43 18.53
N SER A 252 8.11 2.68 17.60
CA SER A 252 7.47 2.27 16.36
C SER A 252 6.27 1.37 16.66
N ARG A 253 5.12 1.74 16.08
CA ARG A 253 3.91 0.90 16.09
C ARG A 253 3.98 -0.24 15.07
N TYR A 254 4.98 -0.26 14.20
CA TYR A 254 5.19 -1.29 13.19
C TYR A 254 6.46 -2.10 13.47
N CYS A 255 6.38 -3.42 13.34
CA CYS A 255 7.52 -4.32 13.41
C CYS A 255 7.37 -5.46 12.40
N GLN A 256 8.50 -5.93 11.86
CA GLN A 256 8.54 -7.07 10.95
C GLN A 256 9.68 -8.02 11.33
N PHE A 257 9.46 -9.31 11.08
CA PHE A 257 10.46 -10.35 11.23
C PHE A 257 10.57 -11.17 9.94
N LYS A 258 11.81 -11.39 9.49
CA LYS A 258 12.12 -12.37 8.45
C LYS A 258 12.12 -13.79 9.04
N LEU A 259 11.43 -14.70 8.37
CA LEU A 259 11.23 -16.09 8.72
C LEU A 259 12.17 -16.94 7.86
N ASP A 260 13.14 -17.57 8.51
CA ASP A 260 14.17 -18.33 7.78
C ASP A 260 13.91 -19.85 7.83
N GLU A 261 13.03 -20.30 8.72
CA GLU A 261 12.76 -21.72 8.97
C GLU A 261 11.26 -22.01 8.97
N GLY A 262 10.85 -23.16 8.45
CA GLY A 262 9.45 -23.60 8.56
C GLY A 262 9.02 -23.76 10.01
N GLY A 263 7.75 -23.43 10.31
CA GLY A 263 7.19 -23.54 11.65
C GLY A 263 5.95 -22.66 11.89
N LYS A 264 5.44 -22.70 13.13
CA LYS A 264 4.31 -21.86 13.56
C LYS A 264 4.82 -20.62 14.29
N TYR A 265 4.51 -19.45 13.76
CA TYR A 265 4.99 -18.17 14.23
C TYR A 265 3.88 -17.32 14.85
N ARG A 266 4.22 -16.55 15.87
CA ARG A 266 3.39 -15.47 16.42
C ARG A 266 4.26 -14.40 17.07
N ILE A 267 3.80 -13.17 17.11
CA ILE A 267 4.50 -12.04 17.72
C ILE A 267 3.84 -11.71 19.05
N ARG A 268 4.63 -11.63 20.11
CA ARG A 268 4.21 -11.06 21.39
C ARG A 268 4.60 -9.60 21.43
N VAL A 269 3.64 -8.72 21.69
CA VAL A 269 3.91 -7.30 21.91
C VAL A 269 3.80 -7.01 23.41
N THR A 270 4.89 -6.51 23.97
CA THR A 270 4.97 -6.09 25.38
C THR A 270 5.12 -4.57 25.43
N PRO A 271 4.09 -3.83 25.90
CA PRO A 271 4.22 -2.42 26.20
C PRO A 271 5.15 -2.20 27.39
N ASP A 272 5.98 -1.16 27.35
CA ASP A 272 6.90 -0.77 28.42
C ASP A 272 6.19 -0.01 29.54
N THR A 273 5.07 -0.56 30.00
CA THR A 273 4.25 -0.02 31.09
C THR A 273 3.71 -1.20 31.89
N GLU A 274 4.02 -1.28 33.19
CA GLU A 274 3.63 -2.42 34.05
C GLU A 274 2.12 -2.64 34.16
N SER A 275 1.32 -1.61 33.85
CA SER A 275 -0.15 -1.66 33.92
C SER A 275 -0.81 -2.38 32.74
N VAL A 276 -0.10 -2.62 31.63
CA VAL A 276 -0.67 -3.22 30.42
C VAL A 276 -0.07 -4.59 30.19
N LYS A 277 -0.93 -5.61 30.10
CA LYS A 277 -0.51 -6.99 29.86
C LYS A 277 0.03 -7.14 28.44
N PRO A 278 1.09 -7.95 28.23
CA PRO A 278 1.52 -8.31 26.88
C PRO A 278 0.44 -9.12 26.15
N ARG A 279 0.38 -8.98 24.82
CA ARG A 279 -0.59 -9.71 23.98
C ARG A 279 0.11 -10.40 22.81
N PHE A 280 -0.42 -11.56 22.43
CA PHE A 280 0.04 -12.32 21.27
C PHE A 280 -0.80 -12.02 20.04
N SER A 281 -0.12 -11.91 18.90
CA SER A 281 -0.72 -11.95 17.59
C SER A 281 -1.40 -13.31 17.34
N GLN A 282 -2.12 -13.40 16.23
CA GLN A 282 -2.53 -14.70 15.70
C GLN A 282 -1.32 -15.59 15.36
N THR A 283 -1.59 -16.90 15.24
CA THR A 283 -0.55 -17.88 14.85
C THR A 283 -0.58 -18.06 13.34
N TYR A 284 0.59 -17.91 12.71
CA TYR A 284 0.82 -18.06 11.28
C TYR A 284 1.68 -19.30 11.03
N GLU A 285 1.37 -20.05 9.98
CA GLU A 285 2.19 -21.20 9.57
C GLU A 285 3.02 -20.80 8.36
N TYR A 286 4.34 -20.97 8.46
CA TYR A 286 5.28 -20.67 7.39
C TYR A 286 6.00 -21.94 6.96
N GLN A 287 6.10 -22.13 5.65
CA GLN A 287 6.87 -23.20 5.02
C GLN A 287 7.76 -22.55 3.96
N PRO A 288 9.09 -22.68 4.03
CA PRO A 288 9.97 -22.15 2.99
C PRO A 288 9.67 -22.85 1.66
N GLY A 289 9.54 -22.07 0.59
CA GLY A 289 9.25 -22.58 -0.75
C GLY A 289 10.30 -23.58 -1.21
N ASN A 290 9.87 -24.71 -1.78
CA ASN A 290 10.76 -25.68 -2.41
C ASN A 290 11.43 -25.05 -3.64
N ILE A 291 12.73 -24.82 -3.52
CA ILE A 291 13.63 -24.50 -4.61
C ILE A 291 13.76 -25.73 -5.51
N SER A 292 13.16 -25.70 -6.71
CA SER A 292 13.34 -26.74 -7.72
C SER A 292 14.64 -26.50 -8.50
N LYS A 293 15.64 -27.33 -8.23
CA LYS A 293 16.80 -27.52 -9.11
C LYS A 293 16.35 -28.07 -10.47
N ASN A 294 16.45 -27.27 -11.55
CA ASN A 294 17.02 -27.61 -12.88
C ASN A 294 16.34 -26.84 -14.07
N GLY A 295 17.13 -26.04 -14.78
CA GLY A 295 17.53 -26.46 -16.14
C GLY A 295 16.86 -25.89 -17.40
N HIS A 296 16.15 -24.77 -17.35
CA HIS A 296 16.04 -23.90 -18.53
C HIS A 296 16.93 -22.68 -18.29
N ILE A 297 17.97 -22.50 -19.11
CA ILE A 297 18.79 -21.28 -19.09
C ILE A 297 17.87 -20.18 -19.64
N ALA A 298 17.15 -19.53 -18.74
CA ALA A 298 16.26 -18.43 -19.07
C ALA A 298 17.07 -17.35 -19.81
N GLU A 299 16.56 -16.92 -20.97
CA GLU A 299 17.24 -15.94 -21.82
C GLU A 299 16.91 -14.49 -21.41
N TYR A 300 15.95 -14.32 -20.50
CA TYR A 300 15.41 -13.04 -20.04
C TYR A 300 15.26 -13.08 -18.51
N ALA A 301 15.25 -11.91 -17.88
CA ALA A 301 15.08 -11.79 -16.43
C ALA A 301 14.09 -10.66 -16.11
N GLU A 302 13.27 -10.84 -15.08
CA GLU A 302 12.33 -9.80 -14.65
C GLU A 302 13.03 -8.69 -13.87
N MET A 303 12.51 -7.46 -13.98
CA MET A 303 13.00 -6.31 -13.24
C MET A 303 12.65 -6.46 -11.75
N PRO A 304 13.63 -6.42 -10.83
CA PRO A 304 13.36 -6.44 -9.41
C PRO A 304 12.82 -5.09 -8.93
N GLY A 305 12.36 -5.05 -7.68
CA GLY A 305 12.12 -3.78 -6.98
C GLY A 305 13.42 -2.98 -6.80
N LYS A 306 13.31 -1.70 -6.44
CA LYS A 306 14.45 -0.75 -6.36
C LYS A 306 15.60 -1.23 -5.47
N THR A 307 15.30 -1.87 -4.34
CA THR A 307 16.31 -2.42 -3.41
C THR A 307 16.94 -3.73 -3.89
N GLY A 308 16.39 -4.31 -4.96
CA GLY A 308 16.83 -5.54 -5.57
C GLY A 308 17.60 -5.34 -6.88
N GLU A 309 17.86 -4.11 -7.31
CA GLU A 309 18.57 -3.83 -8.56
C GLU A 309 19.96 -4.50 -8.64
N TRP A 310 20.62 -4.68 -7.49
CA TRP A 310 21.90 -5.41 -7.40
C TRP A 310 21.78 -6.87 -7.85
N MET A 311 20.63 -7.53 -7.64
CA MET A 311 20.38 -8.92 -8.05
C MET A 311 20.38 -9.03 -9.56
N LEU A 312 19.69 -8.09 -10.22
CA LEU A 312 19.64 -8.06 -11.67
C LEU A 312 21.03 -7.76 -12.26
N LEU A 313 21.76 -6.80 -11.70
CA LEU A 313 23.12 -6.48 -12.16
C LEU A 313 24.10 -7.65 -11.96
N LEU A 314 23.93 -8.42 -10.90
CA LEU A 314 24.71 -9.63 -10.64
C LEU A 314 24.40 -10.71 -11.69
N ILE A 315 23.12 -10.96 -11.97
CA ILE A 315 22.68 -11.92 -12.98
C ILE A 315 23.17 -11.51 -14.37
N LEU A 316 23.07 -10.23 -14.73
CA LEU A 316 23.58 -9.71 -16.01
C LEU A 316 25.10 -9.88 -16.19
N ALA A 317 25.86 -9.87 -15.09
CA ALA A 317 27.30 -10.08 -15.14
C ALA A 317 27.71 -11.57 -15.34
N HIS A 318 26.83 -12.51 -14.99
CA HIS A 318 27.15 -13.95 -14.95
C HIS A 318 26.34 -14.79 -15.95
N MET A 319 25.25 -14.25 -16.50
CA MET A 319 24.34 -14.93 -17.40
C MET A 319 24.18 -14.14 -18.70
N ASN A 320 23.99 -14.85 -19.81
CA ASN A 320 23.78 -14.24 -21.12
C ASN A 320 22.31 -13.84 -21.34
N ILE A 321 21.86 -12.82 -20.60
CA ILE A 321 20.50 -12.28 -20.67
C ILE A 321 20.37 -11.34 -21.88
N LYS A 322 19.35 -11.58 -22.70
CA LYS A 322 19.10 -10.84 -23.96
C LYS A 322 18.14 -9.66 -23.79
N GLY A 323 17.36 -9.64 -22.71
CA GLY A 323 16.37 -8.60 -22.43
C GLY A 323 15.77 -8.72 -21.05
N ILE A 324 15.09 -7.65 -20.62
CA ILE A 324 14.49 -7.56 -19.29
C ILE A 324 12.96 -7.55 -19.40
N VAL A 325 12.28 -8.29 -18.54
CA VAL A 325 10.81 -8.25 -18.42
C VAL A 325 10.44 -7.25 -17.34
N GLY A 326 9.60 -6.28 -17.64
CA GLY A 326 9.25 -5.22 -16.70
C GLY A 326 8.42 -4.14 -17.34
N ASN A 327 8.40 -2.95 -16.75
CA ASN A 327 7.61 -1.85 -17.28
C ASN A 327 8.46 -1.01 -18.28
N PRO A 328 8.29 -1.14 -19.61
CA PRO A 328 9.04 -0.34 -20.59
C PRO A 328 8.75 1.15 -20.48
N TYR A 329 7.61 1.56 -19.92
CA TYR A 329 7.31 2.97 -19.68
C TYR A 329 8.11 3.57 -18.52
N LYS A 330 8.66 2.74 -17.61
CA LYS A 330 9.63 3.18 -16.58
C LYS A 330 11.06 3.25 -17.14
N TYR A 331 11.34 2.52 -18.22
CA TYR A 331 12.67 2.37 -18.83
C TYR A 331 12.59 2.53 -20.36
N PRO A 332 12.23 3.72 -20.87
CA PRO A 332 11.95 3.92 -22.29
C PRO A 332 13.16 3.73 -23.21
N GLU A 333 14.38 3.91 -22.68
CA GLU A 333 15.65 3.68 -23.38
C GLU A 333 16.23 2.28 -23.08
N GLY A 334 15.46 1.41 -22.43
CA GLY A 334 15.93 0.14 -21.91
C GLY A 334 16.62 0.24 -20.55
N PHE A 335 17.14 -0.89 -20.07
CA PHE A 335 17.93 -0.99 -18.84
C PHE A 335 19.32 -1.52 -19.17
N LYS A 336 20.37 -0.72 -18.94
CA LYS A 336 21.78 -1.07 -19.24
C LYS A 336 21.96 -1.59 -20.68
N ASP A 337 21.43 -0.85 -21.65
CA ASP A 337 21.47 -1.16 -23.09
C ASP A 337 20.69 -2.42 -23.52
N LEU A 338 19.89 -3.01 -22.62
CA LEU A 338 18.95 -4.09 -22.92
C LEU A 338 17.52 -3.57 -23.05
N ASN A 339 16.79 -4.12 -24.02
CA ASN A 339 15.37 -3.83 -24.19
C ASN A 339 14.57 -4.32 -22.97
N VAL A 340 13.55 -3.53 -22.60
CA VAL A 340 12.58 -3.89 -21.56
C VAL A 340 11.26 -4.24 -22.25
N TYR A 341 10.72 -5.42 -21.95
CA TYR A 341 9.48 -5.96 -22.52
C TYR A 341 8.40 -6.03 -21.44
N GLN A 342 7.14 -5.79 -21.80
CA GLN A 342 6.03 -6.13 -20.91
C GLN A 342 5.91 -7.64 -20.74
N GLU A 343 5.36 -8.08 -19.60
CA GLU A 343 5.19 -9.51 -19.33
C GLU A 343 4.33 -10.18 -20.40
N GLU A 344 3.31 -9.47 -20.91
CA GLU A 344 2.39 -9.93 -21.94
C GLU A 344 3.03 -10.06 -23.33
N GLU A 345 4.18 -9.42 -23.56
CA GLU A 345 4.94 -9.50 -24.81
C GLU A 345 5.89 -10.72 -24.84
N MET A 346 6.05 -11.42 -23.72
CA MET A 346 7.02 -12.49 -23.55
C MET A 346 6.43 -13.87 -23.87
N THR A 347 7.02 -14.53 -24.87
CA THR A 347 6.71 -15.92 -25.23
C THR A 347 7.85 -16.90 -24.89
N ALA A 348 9.01 -16.37 -24.48
CA ALA A 348 10.19 -17.13 -24.09
C ALA A 348 10.29 -17.24 -22.56
N PRO A 349 10.89 -18.32 -22.03
CA PRO A 349 11.08 -18.48 -20.58
C PRO A 349 12.02 -17.39 -20.03
N TYR A 350 11.66 -16.85 -18.87
CA TYR A 350 12.39 -15.80 -18.19
C TYR A 350 12.43 -16.05 -16.67
N ILE A 351 13.44 -15.51 -16.00
CA ILE A 351 13.62 -15.61 -14.54
C ILE A 351 12.63 -14.64 -13.89
N LYS A 352 11.71 -15.14 -13.08
CA LYS A 352 10.72 -14.30 -12.39
C LYS A 352 11.31 -13.59 -11.19
N ARG A 353 10.68 -12.49 -10.76
CA ARG A 353 11.15 -11.68 -9.63
C ARG A 353 11.38 -12.49 -8.36
N GLU A 354 10.52 -13.46 -8.06
CA GLU A 354 10.60 -14.28 -6.86
C GLU A 354 11.84 -15.18 -6.86
N GLU A 355 12.30 -15.59 -8.05
CA GLU A 355 13.45 -16.48 -8.25
C GLU A 355 14.79 -15.73 -8.24
N LEU A 356 14.77 -14.40 -8.43
CA LEU A 356 15.99 -13.58 -8.54
C LEU A 356 16.83 -13.60 -7.26
N ILE A 357 16.19 -13.58 -6.09
CA ILE A 357 16.90 -13.51 -4.79
C ILE A 357 17.74 -14.76 -4.61
N GLU A 358 17.12 -15.91 -4.76
CA GLU A 358 17.76 -17.19 -4.49
C GLU A 358 18.88 -17.48 -5.49
N LEU A 359 18.62 -17.22 -6.78
CA LEU A 359 19.63 -17.32 -7.83
C LEU A 359 20.81 -16.37 -7.58
N SER A 360 20.53 -15.12 -7.18
CA SER A 360 21.57 -14.13 -6.89
C SER A 360 22.41 -14.50 -5.68
N LEU A 361 21.80 -15.09 -4.64
CA LEU A 361 22.53 -15.56 -3.47
C LEU A 361 23.43 -16.75 -3.81
N SER A 362 22.94 -17.71 -4.62
CA SER A 362 23.77 -18.80 -5.12
C SER A 362 24.95 -18.27 -5.94
N LEU A 363 24.74 -17.28 -6.82
CA LEU A 363 25.82 -16.66 -7.59
C LEU A 363 26.83 -15.93 -6.71
N LEU A 364 26.40 -15.26 -5.64
CA LEU A 364 27.32 -14.62 -4.69
C LEU A 364 28.16 -15.65 -3.92
N GLU A 365 27.56 -16.76 -3.50
CA GLU A 365 28.24 -17.83 -2.76
C GLU A 365 29.32 -18.54 -3.60
N ASP A 366 29.02 -18.76 -4.88
CA ASP A 366 29.92 -19.42 -5.82
C ASP A 366 31.00 -18.46 -6.38
N MET A 367 30.90 -17.15 -6.10
CA MET A 367 31.80 -16.13 -6.66
C MET A 367 33.17 -16.09 -5.97
N PRO A 368 34.28 -16.05 -6.73
CA PRO A 368 35.60 -15.80 -6.18
C PRO A 368 35.68 -14.44 -5.46
N LYS A 369 36.30 -14.41 -4.27
CA LYS A 369 36.40 -13.19 -3.43
C LYS A 369 36.86 -11.92 -4.16
N LYS A 370 37.80 -12.06 -5.10
CA LYS A 370 38.31 -10.93 -5.88
C LYS A 370 37.22 -10.36 -6.79
N GLU A 371 36.50 -11.23 -7.50
CA GLU A 371 35.41 -10.87 -8.39
C GLU A 371 34.24 -10.26 -7.61
N LEU A 372 33.94 -10.80 -6.43
CA LEU A 372 32.95 -10.23 -5.51
C LEU A 372 33.34 -8.82 -5.05
N THR A 373 34.62 -8.61 -4.73
CA THR A 373 35.13 -7.30 -4.34
C THR A 373 35.01 -6.28 -5.48
N ASP A 374 35.35 -6.70 -6.70
CA ASP A 374 35.26 -5.86 -7.89
C ASP A 374 33.79 -5.52 -8.23
N PHE A 375 32.89 -6.50 -8.17
CA PHE A 375 31.45 -6.29 -8.36
C PHE A 375 30.88 -5.29 -7.36
N VAL A 376 31.26 -5.41 -6.08
CA VAL A 376 30.78 -4.53 -5.01
C VAL A 376 31.27 -3.09 -5.20
N ASN A 377 32.53 -2.92 -5.58
CA ASN A 377 33.09 -1.59 -5.83
C ASN A 377 32.43 -0.91 -7.04
N GLN A 378 32.18 -1.65 -8.12
CA GLN A 378 31.55 -1.12 -9.34
C GLN A 378 30.08 -0.76 -9.13
N ASN A 379 29.38 -1.50 -8.26
CA ASN A 379 27.95 -1.38 -8.02
C ASN A 379 27.63 -0.85 -6.61
N GLN A 380 28.58 -0.13 -5.99
CA GLN A 380 28.48 0.30 -4.60
C GLN A 380 27.19 1.08 -4.30
N GLN A 381 26.75 1.92 -5.24
CA GLN A 381 25.54 2.74 -5.08
C GLN A 381 24.24 1.92 -4.99
N VAL A 382 24.15 0.81 -5.72
CA VAL A 382 22.96 -0.06 -5.70
C VAL A 382 23.05 -1.09 -4.57
N ILE A 383 24.26 -1.53 -4.22
CA ILE A 383 24.49 -2.46 -3.11
C ILE A 383 24.24 -1.77 -1.76
N THR A 384 24.61 -0.50 -1.62
CA THR A 384 24.25 0.30 -0.43
C THR A 384 22.75 0.55 -0.30
N GLN A 385 21.99 0.37 -1.38
CA GLN A 385 20.53 0.40 -1.38
C GLN A 385 19.89 -0.98 -1.15
N ALA A 386 20.69 -2.07 -1.17
CA ALA A 386 20.23 -3.38 -0.75
C ALA A 386 19.86 -3.37 0.74
N SER A 387 19.13 -4.38 1.20
CA SER A 387 18.85 -4.48 2.64
C SER A 387 20.15 -4.64 3.43
N SER A 388 20.17 -4.14 4.67
CA SER A 388 21.34 -4.26 5.55
C SER A 388 21.77 -5.72 5.76
N GLY A 389 20.82 -6.66 5.72
CA GLY A 389 21.10 -8.10 5.74
C GLY A 389 21.93 -8.56 4.55
N ILE A 390 21.58 -8.12 3.33
CA ILE A 390 22.35 -8.43 2.11
C ILE A 390 23.70 -7.74 2.13
N GLN A 391 23.78 -6.48 2.55
CA GLN A 391 25.07 -5.77 2.68
C GLN A 391 26.01 -6.50 3.65
N ASN A 392 25.49 -6.93 4.80
CA ASN A 392 26.25 -7.71 5.78
C ASN A 392 26.65 -9.08 5.22
N TYR A 393 25.77 -9.72 4.44
CA TYR A 393 26.05 -11.01 3.81
C TYR A 393 27.17 -10.90 2.77
N ILE A 394 27.10 -9.91 1.89
CA ILE A 394 28.15 -9.62 0.90
C ILE A 394 29.47 -9.29 1.60
N ASN A 395 29.45 -8.45 2.64
CA ASN A 395 30.65 -8.11 3.42
C ASN A 395 31.25 -9.35 4.11
N PHE A 396 30.43 -10.30 4.54
CA PHE A 396 30.89 -11.58 5.09
C PHE A 396 31.57 -12.43 4.02
N LEU A 397 31.00 -12.53 2.82
CA LEU A 397 31.59 -13.28 1.70
C LEU A 397 32.91 -12.67 1.17
N GLN A 398 33.14 -11.37 1.41
CA GLN A 398 34.40 -10.69 1.06
C GLN A 398 35.56 -10.94 2.04
N GLN A 399 35.27 -11.36 3.28
CA GLN A 399 36.27 -11.71 4.31
C GLN A 399 36.82 -13.11 4.06
#